data_AF-A0A2V5Z353-F1
#
_entry.id   AF-A0A2V5Z353-F1
#
_cell.length_a   1.000
_cell.length_b   1.000
_cell.length_c   1.000
_cell.angle_alpha   90.00
_cell.angle_beta   90.00
_cell.angle_gamma   90.00
#
_symmetry.space_group_name_H-M   'P 1'
#
loop_
_entity.id
_entity.type
_entity.pdbx_description
1 polymer ?
#
loop_
_entity_poly.entity_id
_entity_poly.type
_entity_poly.pdbx_seq_one_letter_code
_entity_poly.pdbx_strand_id
1 'polypeptide(L)'
;MKTFGIGCGVVLVILLFIAVVAGLGLWRSYNLLVPLQQTVDQSWAQVQNVYQRRADLIPNLVNTVSGAANFEKSTLTEVTNARASVGRVQLDPNKAPTDAAQLEQFQAAQGQLSNALSRLLVVVERYPELKANQNFVGLQAQLEGTENRIAVERGNFNSAVQKYNVAVRSFPTNLIAGMFGFPPRPFFTAQAGAEKPPPVQFNFGPAPTPAGNLNQGAAPTPATAASP
;
A
#
# COMPACT_ATOMS: atom_id res chain seq x y z
N MET A 1 51.79 -2.33 48.22
CA MET A 1 51.44 -1.09 47.48
C MET A 1 51.62 -1.21 45.95
N LYS A 2 52.62 -1.92 45.41
CA LYS A 2 52.81 -2.07 43.94
C LYS A 2 51.71 -2.87 43.21
N THR A 3 51.11 -3.87 43.84
CA THR A 3 50.00 -4.66 43.27
C THR A 3 48.72 -3.85 43.08
N PHE A 4 48.50 -2.82 43.91
CA PHE A 4 47.33 -1.93 43.84
C PHE A 4 47.41 -0.98 42.63
N GLY A 5 48.61 -0.52 42.27
CA GLY A 5 48.84 0.30 41.08
C GLY A 5 48.67 -0.46 39.76
N ILE A 6 49.06 -1.74 39.73
CA ILE A 6 48.88 -2.63 38.57
C ILE A 6 47.40 -2.95 38.34
N GLY A 7 46.64 -3.21 39.42
CA GLY A 7 45.19 -3.44 39.32
C GLY A 7 44.43 -2.23 38.77
N CYS A 8 44.77 -1.02 39.20
CA CYS A 8 44.13 0.21 38.70
C CYS A 8 44.46 0.48 37.23
N GLY A 9 45.71 0.23 36.79
CA GLY A 9 46.10 0.35 35.39
C GLY A 9 45.36 -0.64 34.47
N VAL A 10 45.19 -1.89 34.90
CA VAL A 10 44.44 -2.90 34.13
C VAL A 10 42.96 -2.52 34.01
N VAL A 11 42.32 -2.05 35.09
CA VAL A 11 40.92 -1.58 35.06
C VAL A 11 40.74 -0.42 34.09
N LEU A 12 41.66 0.57 34.09
CA LEU A 12 41.60 1.69 33.15
C LEU A 12 41.75 1.25 31.69
N VAL A 13 42.64 0.31 31.40
CA VAL A 13 42.80 -0.24 30.04
C VAL A 13 41.54 -1.00 29.59
N ILE A 14 40.92 -1.77 30.48
CA ILE A 14 39.65 -2.48 30.18
C ILE A 14 38.54 -1.47 29.90
N LEU A 15 38.40 -0.41 30.71
CA LEU A 15 37.40 0.63 30.50
C LEU A 15 37.63 1.39 29.19
N LEU A 16 38.89 1.73 28.87
CA LEU A 16 39.24 2.38 27.61
C LEU A 16 38.90 1.47 26.42
N PHE A 17 39.21 0.18 26.50
CA PHE A 17 38.88 -0.79 25.46
C PHE A 17 37.37 -0.89 25.24
N ILE A 18 36.58 -0.99 26.31
CA ILE A 18 35.11 -0.99 26.24
C ILE A 18 34.59 0.30 25.60
N ALA A 19 35.13 1.46 25.99
CA ALA A 19 34.74 2.75 25.43
C ALA A 19 35.03 2.85 23.92
N VAL A 20 36.18 2.36 23.47
CA VAL A 20 36.54 2.32 22.04
C VAL A 20 35.61 1.37 21.26
N VAL A 21 35.36 0.16 21.79
CA VAL A 21 34.45 -0.81 21.15
C VAL A 21 33.02 -0.26 21.08
N ALA A 22 32.54 0.36 22.16
CA ALA A 22 31.25 1.03 22.19
C ALA A 22 31.20 2.17 21.16
N GLY A 23 32.20 3.06 21.14
CA GLY A 23 32.29 4.17 20.20
C GLY A 23 32.25 3.73 18.73
N LEU A 24 32.99 2.68 18.38
CA LEU A 24 32.95 2.09 17.03
C LEU A 24 31.58 1.49 16.70
N GLY A 25 30.91 0.86 17.68
CA GLY A 25 29.55 0.34 17.55
C GLY A 25 28.50 1.44 17.33
N LEU A 26 28.60 2.55 18.06
CA LEU A 26 27.75 3.74 17.88
C LEU A 26 27.93 4.29 16.45
N TRP A 27 29.18 4.52 16.04
CA TRP A 27 29.53 5.07 14.74
C TRP A 27 29.00 4.22 13.59
N ARG A 28 29.21 2.90 13.66
CA ARG A 28 28.76 1.97 12.61
C ARG A 28 27.24 1.93 12.50
N SER A 29 26.53 1.90 13.63
CA SER A 29 25.07 1.83 13.66
C SER A 29 24.43 3.12 13.15
N TYR A 30 24.95 4.28 13.54
CA TYR A 30 24.45 5.57 13.07
C TYR A 30 24.61 5.71 11.55
N ASN A 31 25.79 5.37 11.03
CA ASN A 31 26.06 5.39 9.58
C ASN A 31 25.26 4.36 8.79
N LEU A 32 24.66 3.37 9.45
CA LEU A 32 23.73 2.42 8.85
C LEU A 32 22.29 2.94 8.88
N LEU A 33 21.85 3.55 9.99
CA LEU A 33 20.47 4.00 10.17
C LEU A 33 20.12 5.24 9.34
N VAL A 34 21.02 6.23 9.24
CA VAL A 34 20.79 7.46 8.47
C VAL A 34 20.41 7.19 7.01
N PRO A 35 21.17 6.40 6.22
CA PRO A 35 20.79 6.14 4.82
C PRO A 35 19.50 5.33 4.70
N LEU A 36 19.21 4.42 5.64
CA LEU A 36 17.96 3.67 5.65
C LEU A 36 16.77 4.58 5.95
N GLN A 37 16.89 5.50 6.89
CA GLN A 37 15.87 6.52 7.15
C GLN A 37 15.65 7.39 5.91
N GLN A 38 16.73 7.87 5.28
CA GLN A 38 16.63 8.67 4.07
C GLN A 38 15.92 7.92 2.93
N THR A 39 16.16 6.61 2.81
CA THR A 39 15.47 5.74 1.84
C THR A 39 13.97 5.68 2.12
N VAL A 40 13.58 5.56 3.39
CA VAL A 40 12.17 5.58 3.80
C VAL A 40 11.53 6.93 3.49
N ASP A 41 12.16 8.03 3.90
CA ASP A 41 11.69 9.40 3.67
C ASP A 41 11.57 9.70 2.15
N GLN A 42 12.52 9.23 1.34
CA GLN A 42 12.44 9.34 -0.13
C GLN A 42 11.27 8.53 -0.71
N SER A 43 11.07 7.30 -0.26
CA SER A 43 9.95 6.48 -0.74
C SER A 43 8.59 7.07 -0.33
N TRP A 44 8.52 7.70 0.85
CA TRP A 44 7.36 8.43 1.31
C TRP A 44 7.04 9.64 0.44
N ALA A 45 8.07 10.42 0.08
CA ALA A 45 7.90 11.54 -0.84
C ALA A 45 7.30 11.08 -2.19
N GLN A 46 7.68 9.91 -2.68
CA GLN A 46 7.08 9.38 -3.91
C GLN A 46 5.63 8.97 -3.74
N VAL A 47 5.26 8.39 -2.60
CA VAL A 47 3.86 8.13 -2.27
C VAL A 47 3.05 9.43 -2.24
N GLN A 48 3.58 10.47 -1.60
CA GLN A 48 2.92 11.78 -1.52
C GLN A 48 2.76 12.42 -2.90
N ASN A 49 3.78 12.34 -3.76
CA ASN A 49 3.73 12.87 -5.13
C ASN A 49 2.60 12.24 -5.96
N VAL A 50 2.42 10.91 -5.88
CA VAL A 50 1.37 10.22 -6.65
C VAL A 50 -0.02 10.52 -6.10
N TYR A 51 -0.18 10.62 -4.78
CA TYR A 51 -1.45 11.04 -4.18
C TYR A 51 -1.80 12.49 -4.50
N GLN A 52 -0.81 13.38 -4.51
CA GLN A 52 -0.99 14.78 -4.90
C GLN A 52 -1.46 14.89 -6.35
N ARG A 53 -0.79 14.18 -7.27
CA ARG A 53 -1.22 14.09 -8.68
C ARG A 53 -2.68 13.65 -8.80
N ARG A 54 -3.11 12.63 -8.05
CA ARG A 54 -4.50 12.17 -8.04
C ARG A 54 -5.45 13.29 -7.61
N ALA A 55 -5.12 14.01 -6.54
CA ALA A 55 -5.92 15.12 -6.05
C ALA A 55 -5.98 16.31 -7.03
N ASP A 56 -4.93 16.54 -7.81
CA ASP A 56 -4.82 17.61 -8.80
C ASP A 56 -5.60 17.33 -10.09
N LEU A 57 -5.88 16.06 -10.39
CA LEU A 57 -6.73 15.68 -11.53
C LEU A 57 -8.23 15.89 -11.27
N ILE A 58 -8.65 15.90 -10.00
CA ILE A 58 -10.07 15.96 -9.63
C ILE A 58 -10.78 17.23 -10.11
N PRO A 59 -10.21 18.45 -9.98
CA PRO A 59 -10.89 19.65 -10.48
C PRO A 59 -11.21 19.56 -11.98
N ASN A 60 -10.27 19.04 -12.77
CA ASN A 60 -10.48 18.83 -14.21
C ASN A 60 -11.54 17.76 -14.50
N LEU A 61 -11.57 16.68 -13.71
CA LEU A 61 -12.61 15.66 -13.78
C LEU A 61 -13.99 16.25 -13.46
N VAL A 62 -14.12 16.98 -12.35
CA VAL A 62 -15.37 17.62 -11.92
C VAL A 62 -15.86 18.61 -12.97
N ASN A 63 -14.97 19.45 -13.51
CA ASN A 63 -15.32 20.39 -14.58
C ASN A 63 -15.84 19.66 -15.83
N THR A 64 -15.15 18.61 -16.27
CA THR A 64 -15.55 17.82 -17.45
C THR A 64 -16.91 17.16 -17.27
N VAL A 65 -17.15 16.55 -16.10
CA VAL A 65 -18.42 15.89 -15.79
C VAL A 65 -19.55 16.90 -15.60
N SER A 66 -19.28 18.06 -14.99
CA SER A 66 -20.28 19.12 -14.78
C SER A 66 -20.82 19.74 -16.07
N GLY A 67 -20.09 19.60 -17.17
CA GLY A 67 -20.52 20.04 -18.50
C GLY A 67 -21.60 19.13 -19.12
N ALA A 68 -21.81 17.91 -18.61
CA ALA A 68 -22.90 17.06 -19.05
C ALA A 68 -24.23 17.56 -18.49
N ALA A 69 -25.20 17.78 -19.39
CA ALA A 69 -26.51 18.25 -19.02
C ALA A 69 -27.19 17.25 -18.08
N ASN A 70 -27.76 17.73 -16.97
CA ASN A 70 -28.49 16.92 -15.97
C ASN A 70 -27.63 15.88 -15.21
N PHE A 71 -26.31 16.08 -15.10
CA PHE A 71 -25.51 15.22 -14.23
C PHE A 71 -25.88 15.37 -12.74
N GLU A 72 -25.82 14.26 -11.99
CA GLU A 72 -26.18 14.21 -10.56
C GLU A 72 -25.24 15.09 -9.70
N LYS A 73 -25.76 16.23 -9.21
CA LYS A 73 -25.01 17.16 -8.34
C LYS A 73 -24.51 16.54 -7.04
N SER A 74 -25.27 15.59 -6.48
CA SER A 74 -24.89 14.84 -5.27
C SER A 74 -23.56 14.12 -5.47
N THR A 75 -23.38 13.43 -6.58
CA THR A 75 -22.17 12.67 -6.92
C THR A 75 -20.94 13.57 -7.05
N LEU A 76 -21.06 14.73 -7.72
CA LEU A 76 -19.96 15.71 -7.81
C LEU A 76 -19.63 16.34 -6.45
N THR A 77 -20.64 16.56 -5.61
CA THR A 77 -20.47 17.06 -4.25
C THR A 77 -19.71 16.05 -3.38
N GLU A 78 -20.03 14.76 -3.49
CA GLU A 78 -19.30 13.69 -2.80
C GLU A 78 -17.82 13.65 -3.19
N VAL A 79 -17.52 13.73 -4.49
CA VAL A 79 -16.13 13.74 -4.99
C VAL A 79 -15.37 14.96 -4.49
N THR A 80 -16.01 16.13 -4.52
CA THR A 80 -15.43 17.39 -4.02
C THR A 80 -15.16 17.32 -2.51
N ASN A 81 -16.10 16.79 -1.73
CA ASN A 81 -15.96 16.61 -0.30
C ASN A 81 -14.86 15.59 0.04
N ALA A 82 -14.77 14.49 -0.71
CA ALA A 82 -13.73 13.49 -0.53
C ALA A 82 -12.34 14.07 -0.84
N ARG A 83 -12.20 14.88 -1.89
CA ARG A 83 -10.97 15.65 -2.16
C ARG A 83 -10.62 16.59 -1.01
N ALA A 84 -11.60 17.31 -0.47
CA ALA A 84 -11.38 18.21 0.66
C ALA A 84 -10.94 17.45 1.92
N SER A 85 -11.47 16.23 2.15
CA SER A 85 -11.04 15.33 3.22
C SER A 85 -9.54 15.00 3.12
N VAL A 86 -9.07 14.63 1.92
CA VAL A 86 -7.64 14.39 1.66
C VAL A 86 -6.79 15.63 1.97
N GLY A 87 -7.24 16.82 1.57
CA GLY A 87 -6.52 18.07 1.86
C GLY A 87 -6.46 18.47 3.33
N ARG A 88 -7.31 17.90 4.20
CA ARG A 88 -7.28 18.14 5.66
C ARG A 88 -6.29 17.23 6.39
N VAL A 89 -6.04 16.04 5.85
CA VAL A 89 -5.09 15.08 6.43
C VAL A 89 -3.71 15.28 5.80
N GLN A 90 -3.04 16.36 6.22
CA GLN A 90 -1.70 16.69 5.73
C GLN A 90 -0.64 16.04 6.61
N LEU A 91 0.19 15.21 5.98
CA LEU A 91 1.43 14.71 6.53
C LEU A 91 2.59 15.43 5.83
N ASP A 92 3.71 15.59 6.54
CA ASP A 92 4.93 16.16 5.95
C ASP A 92 5.32 15.34 4.72
N PRO A 93 5.40 15.93 3.52
CA PRO A 93 5.71 15.20 2.30
C PRO A 93 7.13 14.64 2.27
N ASN A 94 8.06 15.23 3.03
CA ASN A 94 9.48 14.87 3.00
C ASN A 94 9.91 14.02 4.19
N LYS A 95 9.01 13.74 5.13
CA LYS A 95 9.30 12.96 6.32
C LYS A 95 8.21 11.91 6.53
N ALA A 96 8.61 10.64 6.48
CA ALA A 96 7.68 9.55 6.69
C ALA A 96 6.99 9.69 8.07
N PRO A 97 5.72 9.28 8.20
CA PRO A 97 5.05 9.31 9.49
C PRO A 97 5.75 8.37 10.48
N THR A 98 5.75 8.74 11.76
CA THR A 98 6.21 7.88 12.85
C THR A 98 5.04 7.27 13.62
N ASP A 99 3.85 7.86 13.49
CA ASP A 99 2.63 7.43 14.15
C ASP A 99 1.76 6.63 13.17
N ALA A 100 1.39 5.41 13.59
CA ALA A 100 0.49 4.54 12.84
C ALA A 100 -0.90 5.15 12.69
N ALA A 101 -1.41 5.86 13.71
CA ALA A 101 -2.73 6.47 13.66
C ALA A 101 -2.80 7.59 12.62
N GLN A 102 -1.74 8.39 12.49
CA GLN A 102 -1.63 9.41 11.43
C GLN A 102 -1.61 8.79 10.04
N LEU A 103 -0.84 7.71 9.84
CA LEU A 103 -0.82 7.00 8.56
C LEU A 103 -2.16 6.33 8.24
N GLU A 104 -2.87 5.82 9.25
CA GLU A 104 -4.21 5.25 9.08
C GLU A 104 -5.24 6.31 8.68
N GLN A 105 -5.25 7.48 9.34
CA GLN A 105 -6.12 8.60 8.97
C GLN A 105 -5.87 9.05 7.53
N PHE A 106 -4.59 9.12 7.13
CA PHE A 106 -4.21 9.43 5.75
C PHE A 106 -4.76 8.38 4.79
N GLN A 107 -4.56 7.08 5.07
CA GLN A 107 -5.11 5.99 4.26
C GLN A 107 -6.64 6.04 4.15
N ALA A 108 -7.33 6.35 5.26
CA ALA A 108 -8.78 6.45 5.28
C ALA A 108 -9.29 7.59 4.39
N ALA A 109 -8.68 8.78 4.47
CA ALA A 109 -9.02 9.91 3.60
C ALA A 109 -8.77 9.57 2.12
N GLN A 110 -7.64 8.94 1.81
CA GLN A 110 -7.33 8.51 0.45
C GLN A 110 -8.31 7.43 -0.06
N GLY A 111 -8.76 6.51 0.81
CA GLY A 111 -9.76 5.50 0.48
C GLY A 111 -11.15 6.09 0.24
N GLN A 112 -11.55 7.10 1.01
CA GLN A 112 -12.80 7.83 0.77
C GLN A 112 -12.83 8.46 -0.62
N LEU A 113 -11.70 9.02 -1.06
CA LEU A 113 -11.56 9.56 -2.41
C LEU A 113 -11.67 8.46 -3.48
N SER A 114 -10.95 7.34 -3.32
CA SER A 114 -11.07 6.20 -4.26
C SER A 114 -12.52 5.74 -4.38
N ASN A 115 -13.23 5.60 -3.25
CA ASN A 115 -14.64 5.18 -3.24
C ASN A 115 -15.57 6.17 -3.93
N ALA A 116 -15.37 7.48 -3.73
CA ALA A 116 -16.15 8.52 -4.40
C ALA A 116 -15.91 8.50 -5.92
N LEU A 117 -14.66 8.28 -6.36
CA LEU A 117 -14.32 8.13 -7.78
C LEU A 117 -14.95 6.86 -8.37
N SER A 118 -14.95 5.73 -7.67
CA SER A 118 -15.63 4.51 -8.12
C SER A 118 -17.13 4.72 -8.31
N ARG A 119 -17.80 5.40 -7.37
CA ARG A 119 -19.23 5.75 -7.52
C ARG A 119 -19.46 6.68 -8.70
N LEU A 120 -18.61 7.69 -8.90
CA LEU A 120 -18.68 8.57 -10.05
C LEU A 120 -18.62 7.78 -11.37
N LEU A 121 -17.68 6.83 -11.50
CA LEU A 121 -17.56 6.01 -12.70
C LEU A 121 -18.82 5.17 -12.97
N VAL A 122 -19.43 4.59 -11.93
CA VAL A 122 -20.70 3.85 -12.07
C VAL A 122 -21.83 4.76 -12.53
N VAL A 123 -21.91 5.99 -12.02
CA VAL A 123 -22.95 6.95 -12.43
C VAL A 123 -22.73 7.37 -13.89
N VAL A 124 -21.48 7.61 -14.30
CA VAL A 124 -21.13 8.00 -15.68
C VAL A 124 -21.57 6.96 -16.72
N GLU A 125 -21.71 5.69 -16.37
CA GLU A 125 -22.23 4.66 -17.30
C GLU A 125 -23.63 4.99 -17.85
N ARG A 126 -24.41 5.81 -17.13
CA ARG A 126 -25.75 6.26 -17.54
C ARG A 126 -25.75 7.46 -18.49
N TYR A 127 -24.57 8.04 -18.77
CA TYR A 127 -24.40 9.27 -19.55
C TYR A 127 -23.50 9.00 -20.77
N PRO A 128 -24.06 8.53 -21.91
CA PRO A 128 -23.30 8.18 -23.11
C PRO A 128 -22.40 9.30 -23.64
N GLU A 129 -22.81 10.55 -23.48
CA GLU A 129 -22.05 11.73 -23.89
C GLU A 129 -20.74 11.89 -23.12
N LEU A 130 -20.68 11.49 -21.84
CA LEU A 130 -19.45 11.49 -21.05
C LEU A 130 -18.56 10.31 -21.43
N LYS A 131 -19.15 9.15 -21.72
CA LYS A 131 -18.43 7.97 -22.20
C LYS A 131 -17.71 8.22 -23.53
N ALA A 132 -18.33 9.02 -24.40
CA ALA A 132 -17.75 9.43 -25.68
C ALA A 132 -16.81 10.65 -25.58
N ASN A 133 -16.77 11.32 -24.42
CA ASN A 133 -15.95 12.51 -24.23
C ASN A 133 -14.47 12.13 -24.04
N GLN A 134 -13.64 12.47 -25.02
CA GLN A 134 -12.20 12.15 -25.00
C GLN A 134 -11.47 12.76 -23.80
N ASN A 135 -11.88 13.93 -23.31
CA ASN A 135 -11.27 14.54 -22.12
C ASN A 135 -11.58 13.71 -20.86
N PHE A 136 -12.80 13.20 -20.75
CA PHE A 136 -13.21 12.34 -19.64
C PHE A 136 -12.47 11.01 -19.67
N VAL A 137 -12.42 10.35 -20.84
CA VAL A 137 -11.69 9.08 -21.03
C VAL A 137 -10.20 9.26 -20.71
N GLY A 138 -9.59 10.36 -21.17
CA GLY A 138 -8.21 10.70 -20.84
C GLY A 138 -7.97 10.88 -19.34
N LEU A 139 -8.87 11.58 -18.64
CA LEU A 139 -8.78 11.76 -17.18
C LEU A 139 -8.98 10.45 -16.41
N GLN A 140 -9.91 9.60 -16.86
CA GLN A 140 -10.13 8.27 -16.29
C GLN A 140 -8.85 7.42 -16.40
N ALA A 141 -8.23 7.37 -17.57
CA ALA A 141 -6.97 6.63 -17.77
C ALA A 141 -5.82 7.18 -16.91
N GLN A 142 -5.74 8.50 -16.74
CA GLN A 142 -4.75 9.13 -15.86
C GLN A 142 -4.98 8.79 -14.39
N LEU A 143 -6.24 8.78 -13.94
CA LEU A 143 -6.60 8.41 -12.57
C LEU A 143 -6.31 6.94 -12.30
N GLU A 144 -6.67 6.04 -13.21
CA GLU A 144 -6.34 4.62 -13.14
C GLU A 144 -4.82 4.38 -13.08
N GLY A 145 -4.07 5.01 -14.00
CA GLY A 145 -2.61 4.95 -14.00
C GLY A 145 -2.01 5.49 -12.69
N THR A 146 -2.63 6.50 -12.08
CA THR A 146 -2.21 7.03 -10.79
C THR A 146 -2.53 6.06 -9.65
N GLU A 147 -3.69 5.40 -9.66
CA GLU A 147 -4.06 4.39 -8.65
C GLU A 147 -3.12 3.17 -8.70
N ASN A 148 -2.80 2.70 -9.91
CA ASN A 148 -1.82 1.64 -10.10
C ASN A 148 -0.44 2.05 -9.56
N ARG A 149 -0.01 3.29 -9.84
CA ARG A 149 1.24 3.83 -9.31
C ARG A 149 1.22 3.93 -7.78
N ILE A 150 0.10 4.35 -7.18
CA ILE A 150 -0.08 4.39 -5.72
C ILE A 150 0.16 3.00 -5.11
N ALA A 151 -0.41 1.93 -5.69
CA ALA A 151 -0.20 0.57 -5.20
C ALA A 151 1.29 0.18 -5.21
N VAL A 152 2.00 0.49 -6.30
CA VAL A 152 3.44 0.24 -6.41
C VAL A 152 4.24 1.05 -5.38
N GLU A 153 4.00 2.36 -5.26
CA GLU A 153 4.79 3.19 -4.34
C GLU A 153 4.52 2.85 -2.87
N ARG A 154 3.30 2.42 -2.51
CA ARG A 154 3.01 1.87 -1.17
C ARG A 154 3.81 0.60 -0.90
N GLY A 155 3.95 -0.29 -1.88
CA GLY A 155 4.79 -1.48 -1.80
C GLY A 155 6.29 -1.14 -1.63
N ASN A 156 6.77 -0.16 -2.39
CA ASN A 156 8.15 0.35 -2.29
C ASN A 156 8.42 0.95 -0.90
N PHE A 157 7.51 1.78 -0.40
CA PHE A 157 7.58 2.34 0.95
C PHE A 157 7.61 1.25 2.01
N ASN A 158 6.69 0.29 1.96
CA ASN A 158 6.67 -0.83 2.90
C ASN A 158 7.98 -1.63 2.87
N SER A 159 8.57 -1.85 1.70
CA SER A 159 9.86 -2.53 1.55
C SER A 159 11.00 -1.74 2.18
N ALA A 160 11.01 -0.42 2.03
CA ALA A 160 11.99 0.47 2.69
C ALA A 160 11.81 0.46 4.22
N VAL A 161 10.56 0.59 4.69
CA VAL A 161 10.21 0.53 6.11
C VAL A 161 10.61 -0.80 6.73
N GLN A 162 10.43 -1.92 6.03
CA GLN A 162 10.86 -3.23 6.52
C GLN A 162 12.36 -3.27 6.79
N LYS A 163 13.19 -2.85 5.82
CA LYS A 163 14.65 -2.82 5.96
C LYS A 163 15.09 -1.91 7.11
N TYR A 164 14.49 -0.73 7.20
CA TYR A 164 14.76 0.23 8.26
C TYR A 164 14.34 -0.30 9.65
N ASN A 165 13.12 -0.82 9.79
CA ASN A 165 12.61 -1.34 11.05
C ASN A 165 13.40 -2.56 11.55
N VAL A 166 13.86 -3.43 10.64
CA VAL A 166 14.76 -4.55 11.00
C VAL A 166 16.06 -4.00 11.58
N ALA A 167 16.69 -3.02 10.93
CA ALA A 167 17.91 -2.39 11.43
C ALA A 167 17.69 -1.71 12.80
N VAL A 168 16.62 -0.89 12.93
CA VAL A 168 16.26 -0.21 14.18
C VAL A 168 16.03 -1.20 15.33
N ARG A 169 15.53 -2.40 15.06
CA ARG A 169 15.24 -3.41 16.10
C ARG A 169 16.39 -4.39 16.35
N SER A 170 17.43 -4.38 15.53
CA SER A 170 18.55 -5.32 15.64
C SER A 170 19.58 -4.85 16.67
N PHE A 171 20.17 -5.76 17.44
CA PHE A 171 21.31 -5.45 18.30
C PHE A 171 22.60 -5.34 17.45
N PRO A 172 23.49 -4.36 17.69
CA PRO A 172 23.46 -3.33 18.73
C PRO A 172 22.69 -2.04 18.36
N THR A 173 22.15 -1.96 17.15
CA THR A 173 21.53 -0.76 16.57
C THR A 173 20.30 -0.26 17.33
N ASN A 174 19.54 -1.12 18.01
CA ASN A 174 18.39 -0.74 18.83
C ASN A 174 18.70 0.20 19.99
N LEU A 175 19.87 0.07 20.62
CA LEU A 175 20.34 0.98 21.67
C LEU A 175 20.58 2.39 21.11
N ILE A 176 21.17 2.44 19.92
CA ILE A 176 21.49 3.67 19.19
C ILE A 176 20.20 4.33 18.71
N ALA A 177 19.28 3.53 18.19
CA ALA A 177 18.01 4.02 17.69
C ALA A 177 17.20 4.75 18.77
N GLY A 178 17.15 4.20 19.99
CA GLY A 178 16.51 4.84 21.13
C GLY A 178 17.21 6.13 21.56
N MET A 179 18.55 6.15 21.58
CA MET A 179 19.34 7.30 22.05
C MET A 179 19.37 8.47 21.06
N PHE A 180 19.39 8.19 19.75
CA PHE A 180 19.51 9.21 18.69
C PHE A 180 18.20 9.48 17.94
N GLY A 181 17.08 8.91 18.38
CA GLY A 181 15.76 9.23 17.84
C GLY A 181 15.49 8.66 16.44
N PHE A 182 15.79 7.38 16.23
CA PHE A 182 15.40 6.61 15.04
C PHE A 182 14.18 5.73 15.35
N PRO A 183 12.96 6.30 15.42
CA PRO A 183 11.76 5.54 15.74
C PRO A 183 11.39 4.61 14.57
N PRO A 184 10.83 3.42 14.85
CA PRO A 184 10.29 2.55 13.80
C PRO A 184 9.18 3.28 13.03
N ARG A 185 9.01 2.94 11.75
CA ARG A 185 7.97 3.52 10.88
C ARG A 185 6.80 2.55 10.68
N PRO A 186 5.56 3.05 10.61
CA PRO A 186 4.40 2.22 10.33
C PRO A 186 4.38 1.77 8.86
N PHE A 187 3.68 0.67 8.59
CA PHE A 187 3.44 0.17 7.23
C PHE A 187 2.09 0.68 6.70
N PHE A 188 1.99 0.82 5.38
CA PHE A 188 0.69 0.81 4.72
C PHE A 188 0.05 -0.58 4.89
N THR A 189 -1.22 -0.61 5.27
CA THR A 189 -1.99 -1.84 5.44
C THR A 189 -3.00 -2.00 4.31
N ALA A 190 -3.42 -3.24 4.06
CA ALA A 190 -4.60 -3.45 3.20
C ALA A 190 -5.81 -2.72 3.82
N GLN A 191 -6.75 -2.28 2.97
CA GLN A 191 -8.02 -1.76 3.48
C GLN A 191 -8.71 -2.86 4.31
N ALA A 192 -9.28 -2.49 5.46
CA ALA A 192 -10.10 -3.39 6.25
C ALA A 192 -11.20 -4.00 5.38
N GLY A 193 -11.29 -5.34 5.34
CA GLY A 193 -12.26 -6.06 4.50
C GLY A 193 -11.70 -6.60 3.18
N ALA A 194 -10.46 -6.27 2.80
CA ALA A 194 -9.77 -6.93 1.68
C ALA A 194 -9.51 -8.42 1.95
N GLU A 195 -9.62 -8.88 3.19
CA GLU A 195 -9.54 -10.32 3.53
C GLU A 195 -10.79 -11.10 3.09
N LYS A 196 -11.90 -10.43 2.74
CA LYS A 196 -13.12 -11.06 2.27
C LYS A 196 -13.21 -10.90 0.75
N PRO A 197 -12.81 -11.90 -0.05
CA PRO A 197 -13.00 -11.84 -1.49
C PRO A 197 -14.50 -11.64 -1.81
N PRO A 198 -14.84 -10.83 -2.84
CA PRO A 198 -16.24 -10.67 -3.24
C PRO A 198 -16.83 -12.04 -3.58
N PRO A 199 -18.04 -12.38 -3.11
CA PRO A 199 -18.69 -13.62 -3.53
C PRO A 199 -19.00 -13.52 -5.02
N VAL A 200 -18.24 -14.25 -5.84
CA VAL A 200 -18.52 -14.36 -7.28
C VAL A 200 -19.62 -15.39 -7.47
N GLN A 201 -20.86 -14.93 -7.52
CA GLN A 201 -22.00 -15.77 -7.92
C GLN A 201 -22.18 -15.65 -9.43
N PHE A 202 -21.67 -16.62 -10.17
CA PHE A 202 -22.01 -16.78 -11.57
C PHE A 202 -23.41 -17.39 -11.68
N ASN A 203 -24.43 -16.54 -11.85
CA ASN A 203 -25.77 -17.03 -12.20
C ASN A 203 -25.86 -17.23 -13.71
N PHE A 204 -25.21 -18.27 -14.22
CA PHE A 204 -25.55 -18.79 -15.53
C PHE A 204 -26.92 -19.46 -15.39
N GLY A 205 -27.91 -18.99 -16.13
CA GLY A 205 -29.24 -19.63 -16.16
C GLY A 205 -29.15 -21.14 -16.46
N PRO A 206 -30.23 -21.90 -16.22
CA PRO A 206 -30.19 -23.37 -16.27
C PRO A 206 -29.56 -23.86 -17.58
N ALA A 207 -28.52 -24.69 -17.44
CA ALA A 207 -27.83 -25.29 -18.57
C ALA A 207 -28.85 -26.01 -19.46
N PRO A 208 -28.77 -25.89 -20.79
CA PRO A 208 -29.66 -26.62 -21.68
C PRO A 208 -29.49 -28.13 -21.45
N THR A 209 -30.61 -28.80 -21.18
CA THR A 209 -30.67 -30.25 -20.92
C THR A 209 -30.03 -31.01 -22.09
N PRO A 210 -29.07 -31.92 -21.86
CA PRO A 210 -28.54 -32.77 -22.92
C PRO A 210 -29.68 -33.61 -23.52
N ALA A 211 -29.86 -33.53 -24.84
CA ALA A 211 -30.83 -34.36 -25.56
C ALA A 211 -30.51 -35.85 -25.33
N GLY A 212 -31.53 -36.61 -24.92
CA GLY A 212 -31.42 -38.02 -24.58
C GLY A 212 -30.86 -38.86 -25.73
N ASN A 213 -29.84 -39.66 -25.41
CA ASN A 213 -29.24 -40.63 -26.32
C ASN A 213 -30.19 -41.84 -26.50
N LEU A 214 -30.93 -41.88 -27.62
CA LEU A 214 -31.84 -42.96 -27.99
C LEU A 214 -31.11 -44.18 -28.60
N ASN A 215 -30.06 -44.69 -27.95
CA ASN A 215 -29.45 -45.92 -28.44
C ASN A 215 -28.83 -46.78 -27.31
N GLN A 216 -29.69 -47.52 -26.63
CA GLN A 216 -29.30 -48.73 -25.91
C GLN A 216 -30.11 -49.91 -26.47
N GLY A 217 -29.68 -50.38 -27.64
CA GLY A 217 -30.08 -51.65 -28.20
C GLY A 217 -29.22 -52.79 -27.63
N ALA A 218 -29.90 -53.77 -27.05
CA ALA A 218 -29.54 -55.19 -26.95
C ALA A 218 -28.13 -55.60 -26.49
N ALA A 219 -28.04 -56.14 -25.27
CA ALA A 219 -26.98 -57.03 -24.85
C ALA A 219 -27.17 -58.44 -25.45
N PRO A 220 -26.08 -59.11 -25.86
CA PRO A 220 -25.99 -60.56 -25.76
C PRO A 220 -24.84 -61.02 -24.86
N THR A 221 -25.12 -62.15 -24.22
CA THR A 221 -24.41 -62.93 -23.18
C THR A 221 -22.95 -63.33 -23.47
N PRO A 222 -22.15 -63.62 -22.42
CA PRO A 222 -20.74 -64.02 -22.55
C PRO A 222 -20.58 -65.51 -22.92
N ALA A 223 -19.64 -65.80 -23.81
CA ALA A 223 -19.16 -67.14 -24.13
C ALA A 223 -17.76 -67.38 -23.53
N THR A 224 -17.61 -68.58 -22.98
CA THR A 224 -16.51 -69.15 -22.19
C THR A 224 -15.27 -69.55 -23.01
N ALA A 225 -14.14 -69.77 -22.31
CA ALA A 225 -12.92 -70.53 -22.68
C ALA A 225 -11.81 -69.75 -23.40
N ALA A 226 -10.52 -70.03 -23.24
CA ALA A 226 -9.69 -70.75 -22.27
C ALA A 226 -8.24 -70.33 -22.60
N SER A 227 -7.37 -70.26 -21.60
CA SER A 227 -5.92 -70.07 -21.76
C SER A 227 -5.24 -71.31 -22.35
N PRO A 228 -4.00 -71.19 -22.83
CA PRO A 228 -2.87 -71.43 -21.94
C PRO A 228 -1.96 -70.22 -21.70
#